data_AF-A0A7J3XGW0-F1
#
_entry.id   AF-A0A7J3XGW0-F1
#
_cell.length_a   1.000
_cell.length_b   1.000
_cell.length_c   1.000
_cell.angle_alpha   90.00
_cell.angle_beta   90.00
_cell.angle_gamma   90.00
#
_symmetry.space_group_name_H-M   'P 1'
#
loop_
_entity.id
_entity.type
_entity.pdbx_description
1 polymer ?
#
loop_
_entity_poly.entity_id
_entity_poly.type
_entity_poly.pdbx_seq_one_letter_code
_entity_poly.pdbx_strand_id
1 'polypeptide(L)'
;MDLVNASGRVLAEDVVALYDYPPFDRSEVDGYAVLSSDVAEADEERPVALRVVGSVGIGEVPRFSLGDGECAEVSTGSMVPRGADAVVPVEYTKRVGDVVYIYRPVAPGDNVAHAGSDVLAGDVLLTKGTVLGPVELALLASSGIARVKVYRRVRVGIVSVGDELVEPGRVLELGKVFDVNSYYLYSSVRELGAEPVLYGSIGDDEASLERVLRRALEECDVVITSGGTSAGVGDITYR
;
A
#
# COMPACT_ATOMS: atom_id res chain seq x y z
N MET A 1 -1.13 -12.78 5.22
CA MET A 1 -2.48 -12.26 4.90
C MET A 1 -2.44 -11.74 3.48
N ASP A 2 -3.43 -12.09 2.65
CA ASP A 2 -3.55 -11.56 1.28
C ASP A 2 -3.79 -10.04 1.32
N LEU A 3 -3.21 -9.29 0.38
CA LEU A 3 -3.30 -7.81 0.38
C LEU A 3 -4.74 -7.29 0.43
N VAL A 4 -5.66 -7.92 -0.30
CA VAL A 4 -7.09 -7.54 -0.34
C VAL A 4 -7.76 -7.60 1.03
N ASN A 5 -7.24 -8.42 1.95
CA ASN A 5 -7.74 -8.58 3.32
C ASN A 5 -6.88 -7.83 4.35
N ALA A 6 -5.79 -7.19 3.93
CA ALA A 6 -4.81 -6.56 4.80
C ALA A 6 -5.11 -5.09 5.13
N SER A 7 -6.13 -4.49 4.53
CA SER A 7 -6.54 -3.12 4.82
C SER A 7 -6.86 -2.91 6.30
N GLY A 8 -6.30 -1.86 6.89
CA GLY A 8 -6.39 -1.52 8.32
C GLY A 8 -5.59 -2.44 9.23
N ARG A 9 -4.73 -3.31 8.71
CA ARG A 9 -3.86 -4.20 9.51
C ARG A 9 -2.49 -3.59 9.72
N VAL A 10 -1.82 -4.01 10.79
CA VAL A 10 -0.48 -3.53 11.15
C VAL A 10 0.57 -4.54 10.72
N LEU A 11 1.59 -4.10 9.97
CA LEU A 11 2.70 -4.94 9.52
C LEU A 11 3.49 -5.51 10.71
N ALA A 12 3.81 -6.81 10.65
CA ALA A 12 4.53 -7.52 11.69
C ALA A 12 6.06 -7.54 11.49
N GLU A 13 6.52 -7.22 10.28
CA GLU A 13 7.92 -7.17 9.87
C GLU A 13 8.09 -6.11 8.79
N ASP A 14 9.32 -5.65 8.59
CA ASP A 14 9.67 -4.80 7.46
C ASP A 14 9.41 -5.56 6.16
N VAL A 15 8.93 -4.85 5.15
CA VAL A 15 8.72 -5.40 3.81
C VAL A 15 9.73 -4.78 2.88
N VAL A 16 10.50 -5.63 2.20
CA VAL A 16 11.57 -5.23 1.29
C VAL A 16 11.16 -5.46 -0.17
N ALA A 17 11.68 -4.63 -1.07
CA ALA A 17 11.50 -4.76 -2.50
C ALA A 17 12.21 -6.03 -3.01
N LEU A 18 11.50 -6.83 -3.80
CA LEU A 18 12.06 -8.06 -4.40
C LEU A 18 12.71 -7.83 -5.76
N TYR A 19 12.30 -6.75 -6.43
CA TYR A 19 12.73 -6.39 -7.77
C TYR A 19 12.98 -4.89 -7.79
N ASP A 20 13.84 -4.47 -8.71
CA ASP A 20 13.98 -3.06 -9.06
C ASP A 20 12.67 -2.52 -9.63
N TYR A 21 12.39 -1.25 -9.36
CA TYR A 21 11.32 -0.50 -10.01
C TYR A 21 11.89 0.81 -10.60
N PRO A 22 11.73 1.02 -11.93
CA PRO A 22 11.26 0.04 -12.91
C PRO A 22 12.22 -1.17 -13.00
N PRO A 23 11.77 -2.35 -13.47
CA PRO A 23 12.60 -3.56 -13.52
C PRO A 23 13.56 -3.62 -14.72
N PHE A 24 13.49 -2.62 -15.60
CA PHE A 24 14.33 -2.44 -16.78
C PHE A 24 14.32 -0.97 -17.18
N ASP A 25 15.31 -0.56 -17.96
CA ASP A 25 15.34 0.77 -18.58
C ASP A 25 14.12 0.92 -19.49
N ARG A 26 13.29 1.91 -19.21
CA ARG A 26 12.05 2.16 -19.95
C ARG A 26 11.99 3.60 -20.45
N SER A 27 11.34 3.77 -21.60
CA SER A 27 11.09 5.10 -22.15
C SER A 27 10.11 5.88 -21.27
N GLU A 28 10.40 7.16 -21.02
CA GLU A 28 9.48 8.08 -20.34
C GLU A 28 8.54 8.80 -21.31
N VAL A 29 8.82 8.71 -22.61
CA VAL A 29 8.08 9.38 -23.67
C VAL A 29 7.78 8.44 -24.84
N ASP A 30 6.88 8.84 -25.73
CA ASP A 30 6.74 8.22 -27.05
C ASP A 30 7.79 8.83 -27.98
N GLY A 31 8.50 8.00 -28.75
CA GLY A 31 9.60 8.50 -29.57
C GLY A 31 10.52 7.45 -30.17
N TYR A 32 11.79 7.81 -30.30
CA TYR A 32 12.82 6.96 -30.87
C TYR A 32 13.98 6.78 -29.89
N ALA A 33 14.24 5.53 -29.52
CA ALA A 33 15.44 5.14 -28.80
C ALA A 33 16.64 5.26 -29.76
N VAL A 34 17.69 5.95 -29.30
CA VAL A 34 18.88 6.31 -30.09
C VAL A 34 20.16 6.12 -29.28
N LEU A 35 21.29 6.09 -29.98
CA LEU A 35 22.57 6.43 -29.39
C LEU A 35 22.67 7.96 -29.37
N SER A 36 22.79 8.56 -28.19
CA SER A 36 22.89 10.02 -27.99
C SER A 36 24.02 10.65 -28.80
N SER A 37 25.11 9.90 -29.01
CA SER A 37 26.25 10.32 -29.85
C SER A 37 25.88 10.56 -31.31
N ASP A 38 24.91 9.81 -31.85
CA ASP A 38 24.52 9.95 -33.26
C ASP A 38 23.73 11.23 -33.52
N VAL A 39 23.05 11.74 -32.49
CA VAL A 39 22.17 12.91 -32.59
C VAL A 39 22.75 14.17 -31.94
N ALA A 40 24.00 14.12 -31.48
CA ALA A 40 24.62 15.21 -30.72
C ALA A 40 24.69 16.54 -31.50
N GLU A 41 24.79 16.48 -32.83
CA GLU A 41 24.82 17.67 -33.71
C GLU A 41 23.45 17.98 -34.37
N ALA A 42 22.37 17.29 -33.97
CA ALA A 42 21.05 17.56 -34.54
C ALA A 42 20.55 18.96 -34.18
N ASP A 43 20.05 19.70 -35.16
CA ASP A 43 19.33 20.96 -34.94
C ASP A 43 18.18 21.14 -35.94
N GLU A 44 17.39 22.20 -35.79
CA GLU A 44 16.19 22.45 -36.62
C GLU A 44 16.53 22.69 -38.11
N GLU A 45 17.71 23.22 -38.43
CA GLU A 45 18.18 23.47 -39.79
C GLU A 45 18.96 22.28 -40.37
N ARG A 46 19.58 21.48 -39.50
CA ARG A 46 20.46 20.34 -39.81
C ARG A 46 20.00 19.10 -39.03
N PRO A 47 18.89 18.48 -39.44
CA PRO A 47 18.44 17.26 -38.78
C PRO A 47 19.37 16.09 -39.09
N VAL A 48 19.56 15.22 -38.09
CA VAL A 48 20.26 13.94 -38.26
C VAL A 48 19.28 12.90 -38.78
N ALA A 49 19.68 12.13 -39.79
CA ALA A 49 18.89 11.02 -40.31
C ALA A 49 19.37 9.69 -39.70
N LEU A 50 18.47 8.94 -39.07
CA LEU A 50 18.72 7.61 -38.52
C LEU A 50 17.85 6.56 -39.20
N ARG A 51 18.37 5.34 -39.35
CA ARG A 51 17.60 4.20 -39.89
C ARG A 51 16.78 3.54 -38.78
N VAL A 52 15.48 3.42 -38.98
CA VAL A 52 14.57 2.72 -38.06
C VAL A 52 14.70 1.21 -38.28
N VAL A 53 15.25 0.51 -37.29
CA VAL A 53 15.52 -0.95 -37.39
C VAL A 53 14.49 -1.84 -36.70
N GLY A 54 13.59 -1.23 -35.94
CA GLY A 54 12.50 -1.94 -35.27
C GLY A 54 11.61 -1.01 -34.46
N SER A 55 10.62 -1.60 -33.82
CA SER A 55 9.78 -0.97 -32.81
C SER A 55 9.70 -1.89 -31.59
N VAL A 56 9.53 -1.31 -30.40
CA VAL A 56 9.34 -2.06 -29.14
C VAL A 56 7.97 -1.72 -28.59
N GLY A 57 7.07 -2.69 -28.57
CA GLY A 57 5.75 -2.53 -27.96
C GLY A 57 5.79 -2.61 -26.42
N ILE A 58 4.73 -2.10 -25.79
CA ILE A 58 4.55 -2.21 -24.33
C ILE A 58 4.48 -3.69 -23.93
N GLY A 59 5.31 -4.08 -22.97
CA GLY A 59 5.38 -5.46 -22.47
C GLY A 59 6.20 -6.42 -23.35
N GLU A 60 6.84 -5.91 -24.40
CA GLU A 60 7.71 -6.71 -25.27
C GLU A 60 9.19 -6.58 -24.88
N VAL A 61 9.94 -7.66 -25.09
CA VAL A 61 11.40 -7.66 -24.93
C VAL A 61 12.04 -7.52 -26.32
N PRO A 62 12.82 -6.45 -26.58
CA PRO A 62 13.47 -6.26 -27.88
C PRO A 62 14.46 -7.41 -28.15
N ARG A 63 14.36 -7.99 -29.35
CA ARG A 63 15.23 -9.09 -29.82
C ARG A 63 16.35 -8.61 -30.76
N PHE A 64 16.58 -7.31 -30.77
CA PHE A 64 17.59 -6.64 -31.57
C PHE A 64 18.32 -5.62 -30.68
N SER A 65 19.43 -5.11 -31.18
CA SER A 65 20.19 -4.01 -30.58
C SER A 65 20.41 -2.93 -31.62
N LEU A 66 20.66 -1.71 -31.18
CA LEU A 66 21.03 -0.59 -32.03
C LEU A 66 22.55 -0.51 -32.19
N GLY A 67 23.01 -0.25 -33.40
CA GLY A 67 24.35 0.26 -33.70
C GLY A 67 24.32 1.71 -34.18
N ASP A 68 25.49 2.23 -34.56
CA ASP A 68 25.64 3.60 -35.06
C ASP A 68 24.71 3.91 -36.24
N GLY A 69 24.03 5.05 -36.19
CA GLY A 69 23.09 5.52 -37.19
C GLY A 69 21.74 4.76 -37.19
N GLU A 70 21.49 3.90 -36.21
CA GLU A 70 20.24 3.15 -36.06
C GLU A 70 19.38 3.69 -34.91
N CYS A 71 18.07 3.58 -35.05
CA CYS A 71 17.11 3.89 -33.99
C CYS A 71 15.96 2.87 -33.96
N ALA A 72 15.22 2.84 -32.86
CA ALA A 72 13.98 2.08 -32.76
C ALA A 72 12.84 2.91 -32.20
N GLU A 73 11.65 2.70 -32.73
CA GLU A 73 10.43 3.33 -32.22
C GLU A 73 10.05 2.71 -30.86
N VAL A 74 9.79 3.55 -29.87
CA VAL A 74 9.40 3.14 -28.52
C VAL A 74 8.21 3.97 -28.06
N SER A 75 7.30 3.35 -27.30
CA SER A 75 6.25 4.07 -26.57
C SER A 75 6.62 4.23 -25.11
N THR A 76 5.96 5.16 -24.42
CA THR A 76 6.07 5.39 -22.99
C THR A 76 5.88 4.08 -22.22
N GLY A 77 6.86 3.74 -21.39
CA GLY A 77 6.90 2.50 -20.61
C GLY A 77 7.46 1.28 -21.34
N SER A 78 7.77 1.38 -22.63
CA SER A 78 8.41 0.28 -23.39
C SER A 78 9.88 0.13 -22.97
N MET A 79 10.38 -1.11 -23.02
CA MET A 79 11.78 -1.40 -22.71
C MET A 79 12.69 -0.74 -23.75
N VAL A 80 13.73 -0.04 -23.29
CA VAL A 80 14.73 0.56 -24.16
C VAL A 80 15.63 -0.56 -24.74
N PRO A 81 15.79 -0.68 -26.08
CA PRO A 81 16.61 -1.71 -26.68
C PRO A 81 18.10 -1.50 -26.37
N ARG A 82 18.85 -2.60 -26.27
CA ARG A 82 20.31 -2.54 -26.06
C ARG A 82 20.98 -1.71 -27.15
N GLY A 83 21.95 -0.90 -26.77
CA GLY A 83 22.65 0.03 -27.67
C GLY A 83 22.11 1.45 -27.57
N ALA A 84 20.81 1.64 -27.30
CA ALA A 84 20.30 2.97 -26.99
C ALA A 84 20.72 3.41 -25.58
N ASP A 85 20.95 4.70 -25.41
CA ASP A 85 21.21 5.35 -24.12
C ASP A 85 20.28 6.56 -23.86
N ALA A 86 19.44 6.94 -24.83
CA ALA A 86 18.48 8.03 -24.71
C ALA A 86 17.25 7.80 -25.60
N VAL A 87 16.17 8.55 -25.35
CA VAL A 87 14.98 8.57 -26.22
C VAL A 87 14.69 9.99 -26.67
N VAL A 88 14.54 10.20 -27.97
CA VAL A 88 14.08 11.47 -28.55
C VAL A 88 12.55 11.48 -28.60
N PRO A 89 11.87 12.45 -27.97
CA PRO A 89 10.41 12.60 -28.06
C PRO A 89 9.94 12.72 -29.51
N VAL A 90 8.81 12.08 -29.84
CA VAL A 90 8.26 12.03 -31.20
C VAL A 90 8.03 13.42 -31.80
N GLU A 91 7.74 14.43 -30.96
CA GLU A 91 7.53 15.82 -31.35
C GLU A 91 8.77 16.47 -32.00
N TYR A 92 9.96 15.93 -31.74
CA TYR A 92 11.22 16.41 -32.32
C TYR A 92 11.71 15.53 -33.47
N THR A 93 10.82 14.73 -34.05
CA THR A 93 11.16 13.77 -35.10
C THR A 93 10.23 13.87 -36.29
N LYS A 94 10.70 13.43 -37.46
CA LYS A 94 9.88 13.25 -38.65
C LYS A 94 10.28 11.98 -39.39
N ARG A 95 9.38 11.01 -39.48
CA ARG A 95 9.62 9.76 -40.20
C ARG A 95 9.28 9.87 -41.68
N VAL A 96 10.17 9.34 -42.53
CA VAL A 96 9.98 9.18 -43.97
C VAL A 96 10.46 7.78 -44.35
N GLY A 97 9.53 6.83 -44.49
CA GLY A 97 9.86 5.43 -44.78
C GLY A 97 10.56 4.74 -43.61
N ASP A 98 11.74 4.19 -43.87
CA ASP A 98 12.62 3.52 -42.90
C ASP A 98 13.64 4.48 -42.28
N VAL A 99 13.55 5.78 -42.56
CA VAL A 99 14.42 6.82 -41.99
C VAL A 99 13.60 7.76 -41.11
N VAL A 100 14.16 8.13 -39.96
CA VAL A 100 13.64 9.21 -39.11
C VAL A 100 14.65 10.36 -39.07
N TYR A 101 14.14 11.58 -39.23
CA TYR A 101 14.90 12.80 -39.05
C TYR A 101 14.72 13.30 -37.62
N ILE A 102 15.82 13.53 -36.93
CA ILE A 102 15.91 14.03 -35.56
C ILE A 102 16.29 15.51 -35.61
N TYR A 103 15.47 16.37 -35.01
CA TYR A 103 15.64 17.83 -35.05
C TYR A 103 16.17 18.43 -33.74
N ARG A 104 16.27 17.63 -32.68
CA ARG A 104 16.85 18.04 -31.40
C ARG A 104 17.76 16.97 -30.83
N PRO A 105 18.91 17.36 -30.25
CA PRO A 105 19.80 16.42 -29.60
C PRO A 105 19.19 15.99 -28.26
N VAL A 106 19.65 14.84 -27.76
CA VAL A 106 19.40 14.35 -26.41
C VAL A 106 20.72 13.92 -25.78
N ALA A 107 20.86 14.08 -24.47
CA ALA A 107 22.01 13.61 -23.71
C ALA A 107 21.83 12.14 -23.28
N PRO A 108 22.92 11.43 -22.92
CA PRO A 108 22.80 10.11 -22.31
C PRO A 108 21.88 10.13 -21.09
N GLY A 109 20.91 9.22 -21.04
CA GLY A 109 19.90 9.08 -20.00
C GLY A 109 18.63 9.92 -20.20
N ASP A 110 18.60 10.83 -21.18
CA ASP A 110 17.41 11.66 -21.41
C ASP A 110 16.19 10.81 -21.79
N ASN A 111 15.09 11.06 -21.09
CA ASN A 111 13.80 10.38 -21.25
C ASN A 111 13.87 8.86 -21.04
N VAL A 112 14.83 8.39 -20.24
CA VAL A 112 14.96 7.00 -19.82
C VAL A 112 14.84 6.91 -18.30
N ALA A 113 13.82 6.19 -17.83
CA ALA A 113 13.75 5.77 -16.44
C ALA A 113 14.57 4.48 -16.29
N HIS A 114 15.75 4.60 -15.68
CA HIS A 114 16.66 3.48 -15.49
C HIS A 114 16.11 2.43 -14.52
N ALA A 115 16.51 1.19 -14.73
CA ALA A 115 16.16 0.10 -13.82
C ALA A 115 16.54 0.48 -12.38
N GLY A 116 15.56 0.41 -11.48
CA GLY A 116 15.75 0.71 -10.06
C GLY A 116 15.88 2.19 -9.70
N SER A 117 15.54 3.11 -10.61
CA SER A 117 15.56 4.56 -10.34
C SER A 117 14.62 4.99 -9.21
N ASP A 118 13.52 4.27 -9.02
CA ASP A 118 12.51 4.60 -8.01
C ASP A 118 12.70 3.75 -6.74
N VAL A 119 12.96 2.45 -6.92
CA VAL A 119 13.16 1.47 -5.84
C VAL A 119 14.19 0.45 -6.29
N LEU A 120 15.21 0.22 -5.46
CA LEU A 120 16.16 -0.86 -5.68
C LEU A 120 15.69 -2.14 -4.98
N ALA A 121 15.98 -3.28 -5.59
CA ALA A 121 15.82 -4.57 -4.93
C ALA A 121 16.59 -4.58 -3.60
N GLY A 122 15.89 -4.93 -2.51
CA GLY A 122 16.42 -4.88 -1.15
C GLY A 122 16.07 -3.62 -0.36
N ASP A 123 15.57 -2.56 -1.00
CA ASP A 123 15.09 -1.38 -0.28
C ASP A 123 13.90 -1.74 0.63
N VAL A 124 13.83 -1.09 1.79
CA VAL A 124 12.69 -1.23 2.71
C VAL A 124 11.53 -0.39 2.16
N LEU A 125 10.48 -1.06 1.69
CA LEU A 125 9.26 -0.43 1.18
C LEU A 125 8.40 0.11 2.32
N LEU A 126 8.20 -0.70 3.36
CA LEU A 126 7.39 -0.38 4.53
C LEU A 126 8.04 -0.97 5.76
N THR A 127 7.97 -0.24 6.87
CA THR A 127 8.52 -0.71 8.14
C THR A 127 7.48 -1.47 8.96
N LYS A 128 7.97 -2.34 9.83
CA LYS A 128 7.18 -3.00 10.87
C LYS A 128 6.43 -1.95 11.69
N GLY A 129 5.14 -2.20 11.95
CA GLY A 129 4.29 -1.27 12.68
C GLY A 129 3.51 -0.30 11.80
N THR A 130 3.78 -0.23 10.49
CA THR A 130 2.96 0.54 9.56
C THR A 130 1.54 -0.03 9.49
N VAL A 131 0.55 0.86 9.60
CA VAL A 131 -0.86 0.56 9.34
C VAL A 131 -1.09 0.57 7.83
N LEU A 132 -1.63 -0.53 7.29
CA LEU A 132 -1.84 -0.70 5.86
C LEU A 132 -3.11 0.01 5.41
N GLY A 133 -2.97 1.18 4.78
CA GLY A 133 -4.01 1.89 4.05
C GLY A 133 -3.95 1.64 2.54
N PRO A 134 -4.72 2.38 1.74
CA PRO A 134 -4.76 2.20 0.29
C PRO A 134 -3.40 2.43 -0.39
N VAL A 135 -2.61 3.38 0.09
CA VAL A 135 -1.30 3.73 -0.49
C VAL A 135 -0.28 2.62 -0.22
N GLU A 136 -0.21 2.13 1.01
CA GLU A 136 0.69 1.05 1.41
C GLU A 136 0.37 -0.23 0.65
N LEU A 137 -0.92 -0.56 0.50
CA LEU A 137 -1.35 -1.72 -0.26
C LEU A 137 -1.03 -1.60 -1.75
N ALA A 138 -1.16 -0.41 -2.34
CA ALA A 138 -0.79 -0.15 -3.73
C ALA A 138 0.71 -0.32 -3.96
N LEU A 139 1.55 0.20 -3.05
CA LEU A 139 3.00 0.05 -3.11
C LEU A 139 3.43 -1.42 -3.02
N LEU A 140 2.83 -2.18 -2.10
CA LEU A 140 3.10 -3.62 -1.97
C LEU A 140 2.68 -4.36 -3.24
N ALA A 141 1.51 -4.04 -3.80
CA ALA A 141 1.00 -4.66 -5.02
C ALA A 141 1.87 -4.34 -6.25
N SER A 142 2.29 -3.08 -6.43
CA SER A 142 3.16 -2.67 -7.53
C SER A 142 4.54 -3.32 -7.44
N SER A 143 4.97 -3.69 -6.23
CA SER A 143 6.22 -4.42 -5.97
C SER A 143 6.07 -5.94 -6.10
N GLY A 144 4.92 -6.44 -6.57
CA GLY A 144 4.67 -7.88 -6.77
C GLY A 144 4.37 -8.67 -5.49
N ILE A 145 4.12 -8.00 -4.36
CA ILE A 145 3.91 -8.65 -3.06
C ILE A 145 2.45 -9.02 -2.90
N ALA A 146 2.12 -10.31 -2.98
CA ALA A 146 0.73 -10.77 -2.85
C ALA A 146 0.27 -10.95 -1.38
N ARG A 147 1.22 -11.16 -0.47
CA ARG A 147 0.95 -11.50 0.94
C ARG A 147 1.93 -10.81 1.88
N VAL A 148 1.41 -10.37 3.02
CA VAL A 148 2.20 -9.75 4.09
C VAL A 148 1.95 -10.41 5.44
N LYS A 149 2.96 -10.37 6.33
CA LYS A 149 2.78 -10.73 7.73
C LYS A 149 2.26 -9.52 8.50
N VAL A 150 1.16 -9.73 9.21
CA VAL A 150 0.50 -8.69 10.00
C VAL A 150 0.25 -9.21 11.40
N TYR A 151 0.22 -8.31 12.38
CA TYR A 151 -0.25 -8.64 13.72
C TYR A 151 -1.71 -9.07 13.68
N ARG A 152 -2.08 -10.06 14.51
CA ARG A 152 -3.50 -10.37 14.75
C ARG A 152 -4.21 -9.16 15.37
N ARG A 153 -5.53 -9.08 15.21
CA ARG A 153 -6.31 -8.05 15.92
C ARG A 153 -6.24 -8.31 17.43
N VAL A 154 -6.16 -7.23 18.19
CA VAL A 154 -6.30 -7.26 19.64
C VAL A 154 -7.77 -7.54 19.94
N ARG A 155 -8.05 -8.55 20.75
CA ARG A 155 -9.41 -8.86 21.22
C ARG A 155 -9.65 -8.09 22.51
N VAL A 156 -10.71 -7.28 22.54
CA VAL A 156 -11.03 -6.42 23.68
C VAL A 156 -12.38 -6.82 24.25
N GLY A 157 -12.38 -7.38 25.45
CA GLY A 157 -13.60 -7.70 26.19
C GLY A 157 -14.19 -6.45 26.83
N ILE A 158 -15.49 -6.25 26.70
CA ILE A 158 -16.22 -5.12 27.29
C ILE A 158 -17.27 -5.68 28.23
N VAL A 159 -17.18 -5.27 29.50
CA VAL A 159 -18.07 -5.69 30.58
C VAL A 159 -18.70 -4.45 31.19
N SER A 160 -20.03 -4.38 31.16
CA SER A 160 -20.77 -3.33 31.88
C SER A 160 -21.16 -3.83 33.26
N VAL A 161 -20.94 -3.01 34.28
CA VAL A 161 -21.24 -3.34 35.68
C VAL A 161 -22.21 -2.30 36.23
N GLY A 162 -23.35 -2.78 36.72
CA GLY A 162 -24.35 -1.94 37.36
C GLY A 162 -25.73 -2.56 37.31
N ASP A 163 -26.36 -2.68 38.46
CA ASP A 163 -27.73 -3.18 38.57
C ASP A 163 -28.73 -2.31 37.82
N GLU A 164 -28.46 -1.01 37.63
CA GLU A 164 -29.33 -0.08 36.91
C GLU A 164 -29.37 -0.32 35.40
N LEU A 165 -28.43 -1.08 34.84
CA LEU A 165 -28.23 -1.18 33.40
C LEU A 165 -29.19 -2.19 32.74
N VAL A 166 -29.71 -1.79 31.59
CA VAL A 166 -30.58 -2.62 30.73
C VAL A 166 -30.08 -2.58 29.29
N GLU A 167 -30.09 -3.73 28.61
CA GLU A 167 -29.73 -3.81 27.20
C GLU A 167 -30.75 -3.09 26.29
N PRO A 168 -30.30 -2.30 25.30
CA PRO A 168 -31.16 -1.78 24.24
C PRO A 168 -32.04 -2.86 23.59
N GLY A 169 -33.33 -2.55 23.42
CA GLY A 169 -34.33 -3.47 22.89
C GLY A 169 -35.16 -4.21 23.97
N ARG A 170 -34.75 -4.12 25.24
CA ARG A 170 -35.58 -4.54 26.38
C ARG A 170 -36.51 -3.41 26.83
N VAL A 171 -37.53 -3.77 27.62
CA VAL A 171 -38.42 -2.81 28.26
C VAL A 171 -37.65 -2.07 29.36
N LEU A 172 -37.76 -0.74 29.38
CA LEU A 172 -37.14 0.07 30.42
C LEU A 172 -38.04 0.12 31.66
N GLU A 173 -37.57 -0.48 32.75
CA GLU A 173 -38.24 -0.41 34.04
C GLU A 173 -37.93 0.90 34.78
N LEU A 174 -38.82 1.33 35.67
CA LEU A 174 -38.61 2.53 36.47
C LEU A 174 -37.36 2.35 37.36
N GLY A 175 -36.43 3.31 37.29
CA GLY A 175 -35.16 3.26 38.03
C GLY A 175 -34.02 2.57 37.28
N LYS A 176 -34.25 2.08 36.06
CA LYS A 176 -33.21 1.57 35.15
C LYS A 176 -32.81 2.59 34.09
N VAL A 177 -31.64 2.41 33.50
CA VAL A 177 -31.15 3.15 32.33
C VAL A 177 -30.58 2.19 31.30
N PHE A 178 -30.54 2.60 30.03
CA PHE A 178 -29.94 1.76 28.98
C PHE A 178 -28.42 1.79 29.04
N ASP A 179 -27.78 0.66 28.78
CA ASP A 179 -26.33 0.59 28.60
C ASP A 179 -25.92 1.30 27.30
N VAL A 180 -25.31 2.47 27.46
CA VAL A 180 -24.77 3.27 26.35
C VAL A 180 -23.27 3.07 26.15
N ASN A 181 -22.55 2.75 27.22
CA ASN A 181 -21.09 2.70 27.22
C ASN A 181 -20.57 1.46 26.51
N SER A 182 -21.21 0.29 26.68
CA SER A 182 -20.84 -0.92 25.94
C SER A 182 -20.84 -0.69 24.44
N TYR A 183 -21.85 0.03 23.93
CA TYR A 183 -22.00 0.30 22.51
C TYR A 183 -20.98 1.32 22.01
N TYR A 184 -20.75 2.39 22.78
CA TYR A 184 -19.70 3.37 22.50
C TYR A 184 -18.32 2.70 22.43
N LEU A 185 -17.94 1.95 23.48
CA LEU A 185 -16.66 1.23 23.54
C LEU A 185 -16.53 0.20 22.42
N TYR A 186 -17.59 -0.54 22.12
CA TYR A 186 -17.61 -1.51 21.03
C TYR A 186 -17.30 -0.83 19.69
N SER A 187 -17.97 0.29 19.37
CA SER A 187 -17.69 1.04 18.15
C SER A 187 -16.27 1.61 18.12
N SER A 188 -15.81 2.21 19.22
CA SER A 188 -14.47 2.82 19.29
C SER A 188 -13.36 1.79 19.14
N VAL A 189 -13.49 0.61 19.74
CA VAL A 189 -12.52 -0.49 19.58
C VAL A 189 -12.46 -0.96 18.13
N ARG A 190 -13.60 -1.04 17.41
CA ARG A 190 -13.60 -1.39 15.98
C ARG A 190 -12.94 -0.33 15.12
N GLU A 191 -13.17 0.95 15.41
CA GLU A 191 -12.54 2.07 14.71
C GLU A 191 -11.01 2.05 14.86
N LEU A 192 -10.51 1.61 16.02
CA LEU A 192 -9.08 1.38 16.26
C LEU A 192 -8.53 0.12 15.57
N GLY A 193 -9.36 -0.65 14.86
CA GLY A 193 -8.97 -1.85 14.13
C GLY A 193 -8.86 -3.13 14.99
N ALA A 194 -9.30 -3.06 16.25
CA ALA A 194 -9.37 -4.18 17.17
C ALA A 194 -10.71 -4.94 17.07
N GLU A 195 -10.81 -6.07 17.77
CA GLU A 195 -11.97 -6.95 17.79
C GLU A 195 -12.67 -6.89 19.15
N PRO A 196 -13.79 -6.15 19.28
CA PRO A 196 -14.52 -6.10 20.54
C PRO A 196 -15.37 -7.35 20.78
N VAL A 197 -15.52 -7.71 22.05
CA VAL A 197 -16.39 -8.79 22.53
C VAL A 197 -17.26 -8.25 23.67
N LEU A 198 -18.58 -8.32 23.52
CA LEU A 198 -19.52 -7.91 24.57
C LEU A 198 -19.79 -9.09 25.51
N TYR A 199 -19.65 -8.85 26.81
CA TYR A 199 -20.02 -9.81 27.85
C TYR A 199 -21.36 -9.49 28.53
N GLY A 200 -22.01 -8.41 28.11
CA GLY A 200 -23.31 -7.95 28.64
C GLY A 200 -23.18 -7.11 29.91
N SER A 201 -24.33 -6.69 30.42
CA SER A 201 -24.44 -6.01 31.71
C SER A 201 -24.53 -7.05 32.83
N ILE A 202 -23.67 -6.91 33.84
CA ILE A 202 -23.66 -7.74 35.03
C ILE A 202 -24.12 -6.87 36.20
N GLY A 203 -25.00 -7.42 37.03
CA GLY A 203 -25.37 -6.78 38.30
C GLY A 203 -24.22 -6.78 39.31
N ASP A 204 -24.45 -6.16 40.46
CA ASP A 204 -23.44 -5.96 41.52
C ASP A 204 -23.24 -7.22 42.40
N ASP A 205 -23.19 -8.41 41.78
CA ASP A 205 -22.88 -9.69 42.43
C ASP A 205 -21.42 -10.09 42.18
N GLU A 206 -20.62 -10.17 43.25
CA GLU A 206 -19.18 -10.43 43.22
C GLU A 206 -18.85 -11.74 42.50
N ALA A 207 -19.59 -12.82 42.78
CA ALA A 207 -19.36 -14.13 42.15
C ALA A 207 -19.65 -14.11 40.64
N SER A 208 -20.71 -13.41 40.22
CA SER A 208 -21.05 -13.25 38.81
C SER A 208 -20.06 -12.39 38.07
N LEU A 209 -19.62 -11.28 38.68
CA LEU A 209 -18.61 -10.40 38.12
C LEU A 209 -17.27 -11.13 37.96
N GLU A 210 -16.79 -11.80 39.01
CA GLU A 210 -15.54 -12.58 38.97
C GLU A 210 -15.58 -13.63 37.86
N ARG A 211 -16.65 -14.41 37.77
CA ARG A 211 -16.81 -15.46 36.75
C ARG A 211 -16.73 -14.91 35.33
N VAL A 212 -17.36 -13.76 35.07
CA VAL A 212 -17.33 -13.17 33.73
C VAL A 212 -15.99 -12.50 33.43
N LEU A 213 -15.38 -11.82 34.40
CA LEU A 213 -14.05 -11.23 34.22
C LEU A 213 -12.99 -12.31 33.96
N ARG A 214 -13.03 -13.44 34.68
CA ARG A 214 -12.13 -14.59 34.40
C ARG A 214 -12.30 -15.11 32.98
N ARG A 215 -13.56 -15.32 32.56
CA ARG A 215 -13.86 -15.72 31.18
C ARG A 215 -13.36 -14.70 30.16
N ALA A 216 -13.56 -13.40 30.41
CA ALA A 216 -13.11 -12.34 29.53
C ALA A 216 -11.58 -12.28 29.43
N LEU A 217 -10.85 -12.48 30.53
CA LEU A 217 -9.39 -12.53 30.57
C LEU A 217 -8.82 -13.79 29.89
N GLU A 218 -9.56 -14.90 29.86
CA GLU A 218 -9.18 -16.10 29.10
C GLU A 218 -9.40 -15.93 27.58
N GLU A 219 -10.44 -15.20 27.20
CA GLU A 219 -10.85 -15.04 25.80
C GLU A 219 -10.26 -13.78 25.13
N CYS A 220 -9.86 -12.75 25.88
CA CYS A 220 -9.45 -11.45 25.36
C CYS A 220 -8.04 -11.02 25.82
N ASP A 221 -7.43 -10.12 25.05
CA ASP A 221 -6.09 -9.57 25.38
C ASP A 221 -6.18 -8.40 26.37
N VAL A 222 -7.28 -7.67 26.30
CA VAL A 222 -7.60 -6.52 27.14
C VAL A 222 -9.05 -6.66 27.57
N VAL A 223 -9.33 -6.36 28.83
CA VAL A 223 -10.71 -6.27 29.35
C VAL A 223 -10.93 -4.86 29.84
N ILE A 224 -12.03 -4.25 29.39
CA ILE A 224 -12.50 -2.94 29.80
C ILE A 224 -13.78 -3.14 30.60
N THR A 225 -13.80 -2.64 31.84
CA THR A 225 -15.01 -2.53 32.63
C THR A 225 -15.59 -1.12 32.50
N SER A 226 -16.91 -1.03 32.44
CA SER A 226 -17.64 0.24 32.40
C SER A 226 -18.73 0.23 33.49
N GLY A 227 -18.61 1.13 34.46
CA GLY A 227 -19.45 1.14 35.65
C GLY A 227 -18.79 0.44 36.84
N GLY A 228 -19.40 0.55 38.02
CA GLY A 228 -18.89 -0.06 39.25
C GLY A 228 -17.50 0.41 39.68
N THR A 229 -17.13 1.69 39.52
CA THR A 229 -15.81 2.23 39.91
C THR A 229 -15.86 3.29 41.01
N SER A 230 -16.95 3.33 41.78
CA SER A 230 -17.15 4.33 42.84
C SER A 230 -16.87 3.71 44.20
N ALA A 231 -16.07 4.35 45.05
CA ALA A 231 -15.82 3.94 46.45
C ALA A 231 -17.07 3.98 47.39
N GLY A 232 -18.27 3.81 46.85
CA GLY A 232 -19.52 3.60 47.57
C GLY A 232 -19.67 2.15 48.03
N VAL A 233 -20.70 1.94 48.85
CA VAL A 233 -20.95 0.69 49.61
C VAL A 233 -21.23 -0.52 48.70
N GLY A 234 -21.60 -0.30 47.44
CA GLY A 234 -21.92 -1.35 46.45
C GLY A 234 -20.82 -1.67 45.44
N ASP A 235 -19.65 -1.02 45.50
CA ASP A 235 -18.58 -1.30 44.54
C ASP A 235 -17.75 -2.51 44.95
N ILE A 236 -17.75 -3.48 44.05
CA ILE A 236 -17.08 -4.78 44.17
C ILE A 236 -15.96 -4.94 43.13
N THR A 237 -15.80 -4.02 42.18
CA THR A 237 -14.88 -4.17 41.04
C THR A 237 -13.41 -4.04 41.43
N TYR A 238 -13.12 -3.35 42.54
CA TYR A 238 -11.74 -3.19 43.05
C TYR A 238 -11.27 -4.33 43.97
N ARG A 239 -12.16 -5.23 44.39
CA ARG A 239 -11.86 -6.35 45.28
C ARG A 239 -11.34 -7.55 44.49
#